data_AF-A0A920EZ84-F1
#
_entry.id   AF-A0A920EZ84-F1
#
_cell.length_a   1.000
_cell.length_b   1.000
_cell.length_c   1.000
_cell.angle_alpha   90.00
_cell.angle_beta   90.00
_cell.angle_gamma   90.00
#
_symmetry.space_group_name_H-M   'P 1'
#
loop_
_entity.id
_entity.type
_entity.pdbx_description
1 polymer ?
#
loop_
_entity_poly.entity_id
_entity_poly.type
_entity_poly.pdbx_seq_one_letter_code
_entity_poly.pdbx_strand_id
1 'polypeptide(L)'
;MKLDTSAIIFCDIIDNYGDAGFCIRLSRALLEYIKTVAIFTNKPSIFYKVIGENNLILINSSAEILSIFHNSRTSFEIPYSENYIIFDLFETQVPLEFLIFFSDRSNVQRIALDYLSTEKWSEPLQGMQAPDSRMLQTSDENLLKFRKRYWYSPGISKKSGGLIWENRKSIDYLERKKVRERVLSLKETKDFWRII
;
A
#
# COMPACT_ATOMS: atom_id res chain seq x y z
N MET A 1 -0.40 21.45 6.02
CA MET A 1 -1.84 21.17 6.18
C MET A 1 -2.13 19.89 5.44
N LYS A 2 -2.80 18.90 6.06
CA LYS A 2 -3.16 17.65 5.38
C LYS A 2 -4.26 17.92 4.34
N LEU A 3 -4.20 17.24 3.21
CA LEU A 3 -5.24 17.21 2.18
C LEU A 3 -6.49 16.53 2.73
N ASP A 4 -7.67 17.00 2.30
CA ASP A 4 -8.95 16.36 2.58
C ASP A 4 -9.13 15.10 1.72
N THR A 5 -8.29 14.11 2.03
CA THR A 5 -8.17 12.86 1.31
C THR A 5 -8.03 11.71 2.29
N SER A 6 -8.67 10.58 1.99
CA SER A 6 -8.43 9.32 2.68
C SER A 6 -7.99 8.24 1.68
N ALA A 7 -7.08 7.38 2.10
CA ALA A 7 -6.62 6.25 1.28
C ALA A 7 -7.13 4.93 1.83
N ILE A 8 -7.54 4.05 0.93
CA ILE A 8 -7.92 2.68 1.24
C ILE A 8 -6.98 1.75 0.49
N ILE A 9 -6.25 0.91 1.22
CA ILE A 9 -5.25 0.00 0.69
C ILE A 9 -5.79 -1.43 0.81
N PHE A 10 -5.91 -2.13 -0.31
CA PHE A 10 -6.20 -3.55 -0.34
C PHE A 10 -4.92 -4.32 -0.63
N CYS A 11 -4.55 -5.22 0.28
CA CYS A 11 -3.34 -6.04 0.14
C CYS A 11 -3.56 -7.42 0.77
N ASP A 12 -3.64 -8.44 -0.07
CA ASP A 12 -3.56 -9.83 0.37
C ASP A 12 -2.10 -10.22 0.57
N ILE A 13 -1.76 -10.64 1.79
CA ILE A 13 -0.39 -10.95 2.19
C ILE A 13 0.00 -12.33 1.69
N ILE A 14 0.90 -12.34 0.71
CA ILE A 14 1.55 -13.53 0.17
C ILE A 14 2.97 -13.60 0.72
N ASP A 15 3.76 -12.53 0.56
CA ASP A 15 5.08 -12.36 1.15
C ASP A 15 4.98 -11.65 2.51
N ASN A 16 4.57 -12.41 3.52
CA ASN A 16 4.40 -12.05 4.93
C ASN A 16 4.88 -10.63 5.31
N TYR A 17 6.18 -10.47 5.59
CA TYR A 17 6.72 -9.21 6.09
C TYR A 17 7.09 -8.22 4.97
N GLY A 18 7.29 -8.70 3.75
CA GLY A 18 7.53 -7.85 2.57
C GLY A 18 6.32 -6.97 2.28
N ASP A 19 5.16 -7.61 2.08
CA ASP A 19 3.89 -6.97 1.75
C ASP A 19 3.40 -6.07 2.89
N ALA A 20 3.34 -6.62 4.10
CA ALA A 20 2.89 -5.87 5.28
C ALA A 20 3.84 -4.70 5.59
N GLY A 21 5.15 -4.92 5.47
CA GLY A 21 6.15 -3.89 5.64
C GLY A 21 6.03 -2.76 4.62
N PHE A 22 5.74 -3.09 3.36
CA PHE A 22 5.49 -2.09 2.32
C PHE A 22 4.23 -1.29 2.61
N CYS A 23 3.11 -1.96 2.90
CA CYS A 23 1.84 -1.31 3.24
C CYS A 23 1.98 -0.31 4.39
N ILE A 24 2.73 -0.67 5.44
CA ILE A 24 2.96 0.22 6.58
C ILE A 24 3.84 1.42 6.21
N ARG A 25 4.91 1.22 5.44
CA ARG A 25 5.74 2.33 4.96
C ARG A 25 4.95 3.27 4.04
N LEU A 26 4.13 2.72 3.15
CA LEU A 26 3.27 3.51 2.27
C LEU A 26 2.25 4.30 3.08
N SER A 27 1.60 3.65 4.04
CA SER A 27 0.59 4.27 4.89
C SER A 27 1.16 5.45 5.67
N ARG A 28 2.31 5.25 6.32
CA ARG A 28 3.00 6.34 7.05
C ARG A 28 3.32 7.51 6.13
N ALA A 29 3.82 7.24 4.93
CA ALA A 29 4.22 8.29 4.00
C ALA A 29 3.02 9.07 3.49
N LEU A 30 1.92 8.38 3.19
CA LEU A 30 0.66 9.00 2.82
C LEU A 30 0.12 9.88 3.95
N LEU A 31 0.22 9.44 5.20
CA LEU A 31 -0.30 10.15 6.37
C LEU A 31 0.44 11.45 6.70
N GLU A 32 1.60 11.71 6.10
CA GLU A 32 2.21 13.03 6.11
C GLU A 32 1.38 14.06 5.32
N TYR A 33 0.63 13.60 4.30
CA TYR A 33 -0.08 14.46 3.35
C TYR A 33 -1.60 14.33 3.43
N ILE A 34 -2.16 13.20 3.90
CA ILE A 34 -3.61 12.93 3.87
C ILE A 34 -4.19 12.72 5.27
N LYS A 35 -5.52 12.76 5.40
CA LYS A 35 -6.21 12.60 6.69
C LYS A 35 -6.01 11.20 7.26
N THR A 36 -6.40 10.17 6.51
CA THR A 36 -6.51 8.80 7.04
C THR A 36 -6.07 7.75 6.02
N VAL A 37 -5.63 6.59 6.53
CA VAL A 37 -5.35 5.39 5.75
C VAL A 37 -6.08 4.20 6.38
N ALA A 38 -6.78 3.40 5.58
CA ALA A 38 -7.33 2.12 6.00
C ALA A 38 -6.71 1.00 5.15
N ILE A 39 -6.29 -0.09 5.79
CA ILE A 39 -5.75 -1.29 5.15
C ILE A 39 -6.75 -2.44 5.29
N PHE A 40 -7.07 -3.11 4.20
CA PHE A 40 -7.84 -4.35 4.16
C PHE A 40 -6.93 -5.49 3.69
N THR A 41 -6.90 -6.57 4.46
CA THR A 41 -5.93 -7.65 4.25
C THR A 41 -6.44 -9.02 4.72
N ASN A 42 -5.98 -10.11 4.10
CA ASN A 42 -6.25 -11.47 4.55
C ASN A 42 -5.49 -11.87 5.85
N LYS A 43 -4.45 -11.13 6.25
CA LYS A 43 -3.63 -11.47 7.44
C LYS A 43 -3.32 -10.25 8.32
N PRO A 44 -4.32 -9.67 9.02
CA PRO A 44 -4.10 -8.52 9.91
C PRO A 44 -3.06 -8.76 11.00
N SER A 45 -2.91 -10.01 11.46
CA SER A 45 -1.99 -10.38 12.53
C SER A 45 -0.51 -10.12 12.21
N ILE A 46 -0.13 -10.15 10.93
CA ILE A 46 1.25 -9.88 10.49
C ILE A 46 1.60 -8.40 10.70
N PHE A 47 0.64 -7.50 10.53
CA PHE A 47 0.86 -6.06 10.71
C PHE A 47 1.23 -5.71 12.14
N TYR A 48 0.61 -6.35 13.14
CA TYR A 48 0.99 -6.14 14.55
C TYR A 48 2.44 -6.54 14.83
N LYS A 49 2.94 -7.59 14.17
CA LYS A 49 4.35 -8.01 14.27
C LYS A 49 5.30 -7.01 13.61
N VAL A 50 4.92 -6.46 12.46
CA VAL A 50 5.72 -5.46 11.72
C VAL A 50 5.81 -4.13 12.46
N ILE A 51 4.70 -3.68 13.04
CA ILE A 51 4.60 -2.38 13.69
C ILE A 51 5.32 -2.41 15.05
N GLY A 52 5.31 -3.55 15.74
CA GLY A 52 5.85 -3.71 17.09
C GLY A 52 4.91 -3.13 18.14
N GLU A 53 4.90 -3.74 19.33
CA GLU A 53 3.94 -3.43 20.41
C GLU A 53 3.92 -1.94 20.81
N ASN A 54 5.06 -1.26 20.75
CA ASN A 54 5.18 0.15 21.13
C ASN A 54 4.64 1.15 20.09
N ASN A 55 4.33 0.72 18.85
CA ASN A 55 3.74 1.57 17.81
C ASN A 55 2.24 1.29 17.59
N LEU A 56 1.61 0.48 18.46
CA LEU A 56 0.18 0.17 18.44
C LEU A 56 -0.73 1.41 18.56
N ILE A 57 -0.20 2.54 19.05
CA ILE A 57 -0.90 3.83 19.14
C ILE A 57 -1.40 4.30 17.76
N LEU A 58 -0.72 3.93 16.67
CA LEU A 58 -1.17 4.25 15.31
C LEU A 58 -2.44 3.50 14.90
N ILE A 59 -2.78 2.39 15.56
CA ILE A 59 -3.76 1.42 15.08
C ILE A 59 -5.10 1.50 15.82
N ASN A 60 -5.18 2.10 17.02
CA ASN A 60 -6.24 1.71 17.96
C ASN A 60 -6.98 2.78 18.77
N SER A 61 -6.81 4.08 18.53
CA SER A 61 -7.56 5.07 19.33
C SER A 61 -8.24 6.13 18.48
N SER A 62 -9.55 5.94 18.25
CA SER A 62 -10.65 6.92 18.19
C SER A 62 -10.47 8.28 17.50
N ALA A 63 -9.38 8.47 16.76
CA ALA A 63 -9.03 9.62 15.94
C ALA A 63 -8.12 9.10 14.82
N GLU A 64 -8.70 8.24 13.97
CA GLU A 64 -8.48 8.18 12.52
C GLU A 64 -7.09 8.63 12.00
N ILE A 65 -6.10 7.72 12.03
CA ILE A 65 -4.82 7.92 11.33
C ILE A 65 -4.39 6.63 10.60
N LEU A 66 -4.47 5.43 11.17
CA LEU A 66 -4.29 4.17 10.42
C LEU A 66 -5.21 3.06 10.94
N SER A 67 -6.02 2.45 10.07
CA SER A 67 -6.88 1.30 10.43
C SER A 67 -6.46 0.04 9.68
N ILE A 68 -6.59 -1.13 10.30
CA ILE A 68 -6.30 -2.42 9.66
C ILE A 68 -7.47 -3.36 9.87
N PHE A 69 -8.03 -3.86 8.78
CA PHE A 69 -9.21 -4.70 8.74
C PHE A 69 -8.90 -6.02 8.05
N HIS A 70 -9.59 -7.07 8.47
CA HIS A 70 -9.65 -8.30 7.68
C HIS A 70 -10.41 -8.02 6.38
N ASN A 71 -9.97 -8.57 5.25
CA ASN A 71 -10.58 -8.32 3.93
C ASN A 71 -12.02 -8.85 3.80
N SER A 72 -12.40 -9.84 4.62
CA SER A 72 -13.78 -10.33 4.72
C SER A 72 -14.72 -9.43 5.52
N ARG A 73 -14.24 -8.31 6.06
CA ARG A 73 -15.05 -7.38 6.85
C ARG A 73 -16.04 -6.65 5.94
N THR A 74 -17.32 -6.86 6.18
CA THR A 74 -18.41 -6.29 5.37
C THR A 74 -18.97 -4.98 5.93
N SER A 75 -18.63 -4.63 7.17
CA SER A 75 -19.02 -3.36 7.81
C SER A 75 -17.79 -2.59 8.28
N PHE A 76 -17.64 -1.37 7.81
CA PHE A 76 -16.56 -0.48 8.18
C PHE A 76 -17.06 0.97 8.13
N GLU A 77 -16.49 1.80 8.98
CA GLU A 77 -16.69 3.24 8.92
C GLU A 77 -15.38 3.85 8.46
N ILE A 78 -15.43 4.55 7.33
CA ILE A 78 -14.32 5.38 6.88
C ILE A 78 -14.77 6.82 7.11
N PRO A 79 -14.00 7.62 7.87
CA PRO A 79 -14.21 9.05 7.98
C PRO A 79 -14.52 9.71 6.66
N TYR A 80 -15.45 10.67 6.70
CA TYR A 80 -15.70 11.49 5.54
C TYR A 80 -14.45 12.26 5.13
N SER A 81 -14.07 12.12 3.87
CA SER A 81 -13.15 12.99 3.16
C SER A 81 -13.75 13.47 1.86
N GLU A 82 -13.30 14.62 1.38
CA GLU A 82 -13.70 15.17 0.08
C GLU A 82 -13.21 14.24 -1.07
N ASN A 83 -12.03 13.65 -0.89
CA ASN A 83 -11.39 12.79 -1.89
C ASN A 83 -11.03 11.41 -1.30
N TYR A 84 -11.05 10.39 -2.15
CA TYR A 84 -10.59 9.04 -1.80
C TYR A 84 -9.65 8.47 -2.85
N ILE A 85 -8.65 7.72 -2.37
CA ILE A 85 -7.75 6.94 -3.22
C ILE A 85 -7.87 5.48 -2.79
N ILE A 86 -8.27 4.61 -3.71
CA ILE A 86 -8.33 3.16 -3.50
C ILE A 86 -7.10 2.55 -4.17
N PHE A 87 -6.29 1.84 -3.41
CA PHE A 87 -5.12 1.14 -3.88
C PHE A 87 -5.36 -0.36 -3.94
N ASP A 88 -5.18 -0.94 -5.11
CA ASP A 88 -5.05 -2.36 -5.39
C ASP A 88 -3.55 -2.70 -5.31
N LEU A 89 -3.04 -3.19 -4.17
CA LEU A 89 -1.62 -3.53 -4.04
C LEU A 89 -1.35 -4.96 -4.50
N PHE A 90 -0.28 -5.14 -5.27
CA PHE A 90 0.25 -6.46 -5.66
C PHE A 90 -0.83 -7.35 -6.30
N GLU A 91 -1.54 -6.78 -7.28
CA GLU A 91 -2.68 -7.39 -7.96
C GLU A 91 -3.89 -7.76 -7.06
N THR A 92 -3.91 -7.34 -5.79
CA THR A 92 -5.06 -7.55 -4.90
C THR A 92 -6.28 -6.86 -5.49
N GLN A 93 -7.34 -7.63 -5.69
CA GLN A 93 -8.57 -7.12 -6.26
C GLN A 93 -9.51 -6.60 -5.18
N VAL A 94 -9.83 -5.31 -5.25
CA VAL A 94 -10.86 -4.70 -4.39
C VAL A 94 -12.21 -5.41 -4.62
N PRO A 95 -12.95 -5.77 -3.55
CA PRO A 95 -14.30 -6.32 -3.67
C PRO A 95 -15.25 -5.36 -4.39
N LEU A 96 -16.18 -5.90 -5.18
CA LEU A 96 -17.12 -5.08 -5.96
C LEU A 96 -18.06 -4.29 -5.05
N GLU A 97 -18.48 -4.91 -3.97
CA GLU A 97 -19.34 -4.34 -2.93
C GLU A 97 -18.69 -3.10 -2.30
N PHE A 98 -17.36 -3.12 -2.16
CA PHE A 98 -16.61 -1.98 -1.66
C PHE A 98 -16.61 -0.83 -2.66
N LEU A 99 -16.46 -1.12 -3.96
CA LEU A 99 -16.55 -0.10 -5.00
C LEU A 99 -17.97 0.50 -5.06
N ILE A 100 -19.01 -0.33 -4.92
CA ILE A 100 -20.41 0.13 -4.85
C ILE A 100 -20.60 1.08 -3.66
N PHE A 101 -20.03 0.81 -2.48
CA PHE A 101 -20.11 1.72 -1.34
C PHE A 101 -19.54 3.13 -1.66
N PHE A 102 -18.59 3.22 -2.58
CA PHE A 102 -18.00 4.48 -3.04
C PHE A 102 -18.69 5.06 -4.28
N SER A 103 -19.76 4.46 -4.82
CA SER A 103 -20.44 4.88 -6.07
C SER A 103 -20.98 6.30 -6.01
N ASP A 104 -21.45 6.73 -4.84
CA ASP A 104 -22.09 8.04 -4.67
C ASP A 104 -21.07 9.15 -4.36
N ARG A 105 -19.79 8.81 -4.23
CA ARG A 105 -18.69 9.76 -4.01
C ARG A 105 -18.18 10.34 -5.33
N SER A 106 -18.16 11.66 -5.46
CA SER A 106 -17.71 12.35 -6.68
C SER A 106 -16.23 12.13 -6.98
N ASN A 107 -15.37 12.19 -5.96
CA ASN A 107 -13.90 12.18 -6.12
C ASN A 107 -13.28 10.89 -5.56
N VAL A 108 -13.25 9.84 -6.38
CA VAL A 108 -12.58 8.58 -6.04
C VAL A 108 -11.63 8.17 -7.16
N GLN A 109 -10.36 8.00 -6.83
CA GLN A 109 -9.34 7.46 -7.74
C GLN A 109 -9.00 6.02 -7.37
N ARG A 110 -8.70 5.19 -8.38
CA ARG A 110 -8.25 3.81 -8.18
C ARG A 110 -6.88 3.60 -8.79
N ILE A 111 -5.96 3.05 -8.01
CA ILE A 111 -4.56 2.85 -8.38
C ILE A 111 -4.23 1.37 -8.20
N ALA A 112 -3.70 0.72 -9.24
CA ALA A 112 -2.99 -0.53 -9.12
C ALA A 112 -1.52 -0.23 -8.83
N LEU A 113 -1.02 -0.66 -7.67
CA LEU A 113 0.36 -0.42 -7.24
C LEU A 113 1.09 -1.76 -7.07
N ASP A 114 2.02 -2.02 -7.98
CA ASP A 114 2.78 -3.26 -8.00
C ASP A 114 4.11 -3.17 -7.24
N TYR A 115 4.79 -4.31 -7.18
CA TYR A 115 6.14 -4.43 -6.62
C TYR A 115 7.13 -3.49 -7.30
N LEU A 116 8.22 -3.23 -6.59
CA LEU A 116 9.37 -2.49 -7.12
C LEU A 116 9.86 -3.13 -8.44
N SER A 117 9.92 -2.34 -9.50
CA SER A 117 10.56 -2.73 -10.76
C SER A 117 11.84 -1.93 -11.01
N THR A 118 12.87 -2.63 -11.47
CA THR A 118 14.11 -2.03 -12.00
C THR A 118 14.20 -2.15 -13.51
N GLU A 119 13.18 -2.72 -14.15
CA GLU A 119 13.20 -3.06 -15.57
C GLU A 119 12.66 -1.90 -16.41
N LYS A 120 13.34 -1.61 -17.53
CA LYS A 120 12.99 -0.46 -18.39
C LYS A 120 11.60 -0.57 -19.04
N TRP A 121 11.08 -1.79 -19.21
CA TRP A 121 9.75 -1.98 -19.79
C TRP A 121 8.63 -1.40 -18.91
N SER A 122 8.87 -1.26 -17.60
CA SER A 122 7.89 -0.72 -16.66
C SER A 122 7.73 0.79 -16.78
N GLU A 123 8.76 1.51 -17.20
CA GLU A 123 8.78 2.98 -17.29
C GLU A 123 7.67 3.56 -18.19
N PRO A 124 7.46 3.08 -19.43
CA PRO A 124 6.38 3.60 -20.27
C PRO A 124 4.98 3.25 -19.74
N LEU A 125 4.84 2.29 -18.82
CA LEU A 125 3.54 1.87 -18.28
C LEU A 125 3.09 2.67 -17.06
N GLN A 126 3.98 3.45 -16.44
CA GLN A 126 3.65 4.26 -15.27
C GLN A 126 2.52 5.25 -15.58
N GLY A 127 1.46 5.22 -14.77
CA GLY A 127 0.26 6.04 -14.96
C GLY A 127 -0.62 5.61 -16.13
N MET A 128 -0.34 4.50 -16.81
CA MET A 128 -1.26 3.97 -17.84
C MET A 128 -2.50 3.35 -17.19
N GLN A 129 -3.60 3.28 -17.94
CA GLN A 129 -4.80 2.59 -17.48
C GLN A 129 -4.49 1.09 -17.32
N ALA A 130 -4.79 0.54 -16.14
CA ALA A 130 -4.78 -0.90 -15.84
C ALA A 130 -6.22 -1.39 -15.74
N PRO A 131 -6.79 -1.95 -16.83
CA PRO A 131 -8.16 -2.43 -16.83
C PRO A 131 -8.39 -3.47 -15.73
N ASP A 132 -9.56 -3.44 -15.10
CA ASP A 132 -10.06 -4.53 -14.26
C ASP A 132 -11.09 -5.31 -15.11
N SER A 133 -10.82 -6.57 -15.40
CA SER A 133 -11.66 -7.39 -16.29
C SER A 133 -13.10 -7.50 -15.78
N ARG A 134 -13.30 -7.51 -14.46
CA ARG A 134 -14.63 -7.51 -13.83
C ARG A 134 -15.38 -6.22 -14.13
N MET A 135 -14.67 -5.10 -14.20
CA MET A 135 -15.24 -3.79 -14.55
C MET A 135 -15.52 -3.64 -16.04
N LEU A 136 -14.81 -4.35 -16.90
CA LEU A 136 -15.08 -4.32 -18.34
C LEU A 136 -16.37 -5.06 -18.72
N GLN A 137 -16.75 -6.07 -17.93
CA GLN A 137 -17.92 -6.91 -18.18
C GLN A 137 -19.18 -6.45 -17.45
N THR A 138 -19.06 -5.55 -16.48
CA THR A 138 -20.20 -5.09 -15.68
C THR A 138 -21.12 -4.14 -16.47
N SER A 139 -22.43 -4.32 -16.29
CA SER A 139 -23.48 -3.39 -16.72
C SER A 139 -24.03 -2.53 -15.56
N ASP A 140 -23.51 -2.69 -14.34
CA ASP A 140 -23.92 -1.90 -13.19
C ASP A 140 -23.39 -0.46 -13.30
N GLU A 141 -24.31 0.50 -13.43
CA GLU A 141 -24.02 1.93 -13.58
C GLU A 141 -23.16 2.48 -12.42
N ASN A 142 -23.35 1.96 -11.21
CA ASN A 142 -22.60 2.39 -10.02
C ASN A 142 -21.11 2.03 -10.11
N LEU A 143 -20.78 1.00 -10.89
CA LEU A 143 -19.42 0.49 -11.05
C LEU A 143 -18.67 1.09 -12.24
N LEU A 144 -19.38 1.68 -13.21
CA LEU A 144 -18.78 2.12 -14.48
C LEU A 144 -17.66 3.15 -14.32
N LYS A 145 -17.73 4.00 -13.29
CA LYS A 145 -16.70 5.00 -13.00
C LYS A 145 -15.37 4.39 -12.55
N PHE A 146 -15.38 3.19 -11.96
CA PHE A 146 -14.18 2.50 -11.47
C PHE A 146 -13.43 1.72 -12.56
N ARG A 147 -13.89 1.79 -13.83
CA ARG A 147 -13.13 1.29 -15.00
C ARG A 147 -11.80 2.02 -15.19
N LYS A 148 -11.69 3.25 -14.70
CA LYS A 148 -10.46 4.04 -14.71
C LYS A 148 -9.63 3.69 -13.47
N ARG A 149 -8.80 2.65 -13.61
CA ARG A 149 -7.75 2.28 -12.67
C ARG A 149 -6.41 2.54 -13.33
N TYR A 150 -5.45 3.13 -12.63
CA TYR A 150 -4.14 3.49 -13.16
C TYR A 150 -3.02 2.67 -12.53
N TRP A 151 -2.06 2.23 -13.33
CA TRP A 151 -0.96 1.37 -12.90
C TRP A 151 0.27 2.18 -12.49
N TYR A 152 0.88 1.80 -11.38
CA TYR A 152 2.16 2.32 -10.94
C TYR A 152 3.01 1.19 -10.36
N SER A 153 4.33 1.37 -10.45
CA SER A 153 5.31 0.53 -9.77
C SER A 153 6.39 1.43 -9.19
N PRO A 154 6.81 1.24 -7.93
CA PRO A 154 8.01 1.85 -7.42
C PRO A 154 9.21 1.52 -8.31
N GLY A 155 10.25 2.37 -8.28
CA GLY A 155 11.48 2.15 -9.02
C GLY A 155 12.57 3.15 -8.68
N ILE A 156 13.75 2.93 -9.24
CA ILE A 156 14.94 3.76 -8.99
C ILE A 156 15.21 4.79 -10.11
N SER A 157 14.49 4.69 -11.24
CA SER A 157 14.68 5.61 -12.36
C SER A 157 13.78 6.84 -12.21
N LYS A 158 14.15 7.93 -12.89
CA LYS A 158 13.37 9.17 -12.91
C LYS A 158 11.99 9.02 -13.55
N LYS A 159 11.74 7.91 -14.27
CA LYS A 159 10.47 7.63 -14.95
C LYS A 159 9.59 6.65 -14.18
N SER A 160 10.09 6.06 -13.10
CA SER A 160 9.32 5.14 -12.25
C SER A 160 8.40 5.88 -11.27
N GLY A 161 7.58 5.14 -10.52
CA GLY A 161 6.80 5.67 -9.39
C GLY A 161 7.65 6.10 -8.18
N GLY A 162 8.98 6.03 -8.27
CA GLY A 162 9.90 6.42 -7.20
C GLY A 162 9.99 5.42 -6.06
N LEU A 163 10.56 5.85 -4.93
CA LEU A 163 10.69 5.03 -3.72
C LEU A 163 10.07 5.76 -2.52
N ILE A 164 9.51 4.99 -1.59
CA ILE A 164 9.09 5.53 -0.29
C ILE A 164 10.35 5.90 0.51
N TRP A 165 10.58 7.20 0.66
CA TRP A 165 11.80 7.76 1.23
C TRP A 165 11.56 8.32 2.64
N GLU A 166 11.07 7.51 3.58
CA GLU A 166 11.00 7.94 4.98
C GLU A 166 12.33 7.77 5.70
N ASN A 167 12.76 8.81 6.43
CA ASN A 167 13.79 8.74 7.48
C ASN A 167 15.14 8.12 7.07
N ARG A 168 15.54 8.24 5.79
CA ARG A 168 16.84 7.74 5.32
C ARG A 168 17.90 8.84 5.34
N LYS A 169 18.97 8.60 6.10
CA LYS A 169 20.22 9.36 6.00
C LYS A 169 20.97 8.93 4.73
N SER A 170 21.36 9.88 3.90
CA SER A 170 22.34 9.57 2.84
C SER A 170 23.65 9.18 3.51
N ILE A 171 24.09 7.96 3.26
CA ILE A 171 25.33 7.42 3.79
C ILE A 171 26.29 7.12 2.64
N ASP A 172 27.57 7.39 2.87
CA ASP A 172 28.61 7.16 1.86
C ASP A 172 28.89 5.65 1.68
N TYR A 173 29.81 5.33 0.76
CA TYR A 173 30.19 3.94 0.49
C TYR A 173 30.80 3.26 1.72
N LEU A 174 31.60 3.98 2.51
CA LEU A 174 32.31 3.43 3.65
C LEU A 174 31.35 3.12 4.81
N GLU A 175 30.40 4.02 5.08
CA GLU A 175 29.31 3.78 6.04
C GLU A 175 28.44 2.60 5.59
N ARG A 176 28.09 2.49 4.30
CA ARG A 176 27.36 1.31 3.78
C ARG A 176 28.14 0.02 3.98
N LYS A 177 29.45 0.02 3.71
CA LYS A 177 30.31 -1.15 3.90
C LYS A 177 30.31 -1.58 5.36
N LYS A 178 30.49 -0.65 6.30
CA LYS A 178 30.44 -0.92 7.75
C LYS A 178 29.09 -1.52 8.19
N VAL A 179 27.98 -0.95 7.72
CA VAL A 179 26.64 -1.49 8.04
C VAL A 179 26.47 -2.91 7.47
N ARG A 180 26.90 -3.14 6.22
CA ARG A 180 26.84 -4.48 5.60
C ARG A 180 27.68 -5.50 6.38
N GLU A 181 28.90 -5.15 6.75
CA GLU A 181 29.78 -6.01 7.55
C GLU A 181 29.17 -6.32 8.92
N ARG A 182 28.55 -5.32 9.57
CA ARG A 182 27.81 -5.52 10.82
C ARG A 182 26.62 -6.47 10.63
N VAL A 183 25.80 -6.27 9.61
CA VAL A 183 24.65 -7.15 9.33
C VAL A 183 25.14 -8.58 9.13
N LEU A 184 26.15 -8.79 8.27
CA LEU A 184 26.71 -10.12 8.00
C LEU A 184 27.39 -10.79 9.21
N SER A 185 27.78 -10.03 10.24
CA SER A 185 28.36 -10.58 11.46
C SER A 185 27.30 -11.04 12.47
N LEU A 186 26.05 -10.57 12.36
CA LEU A 186 24.94 -11.04 13.19
C LEU A 186 24.60 -12.49 12.86
N LYS A 187 24.45 -13.33 13.90
CA LYS A 187 24.13 -14.76 13.74
C LYS A 187 22.78 -14.96 13.07
N GLU A 188 21.80 -14.11 13.35
CA GLU A 188 20.42 -14.25 12.84
C GLU A 188 20.31 -13.98 11.33
N THR A 189 21.30 -13.32 10.73
CA THR A 189 21.29 -13.02 9.27
C THR A 189 21.78 -14.17 8.41
N LYS A 190 22.31 -15.24 9.02
CA LYS A 190 22.86 -16.41 8.33
C LYS A 190 21.86 -17.56 8.18
N ASP A 191 20.66 -17.43 8.76
CA ASP A 191 19.68 -18.51 8.82
C ASP A 191 18.74 -18.60 7.59
N PHE A 192 18.99 -17.81 6.54
CA PHE A 192 18.13 -17.79 5.35
C PHE A 192 18.10 -19.12 4.55
N TRP A 193 19.03 -20.04 4.82
CA TRP A 193 19.12 -21.34 4.12
C TRP A 193 18.58 -22.55 4.90
N ARG A 194 17.97 -22.36 6.08
CA ARG A 194 17.41 -23.47 6.88
C ARG A 194 15.88 -23.67 6.74
N ILE A 195 15.24 -22.94 5.83
CA ILE A 195 13.78 -23.03 5.55
C ILE A 195 13.53 -23.57 4.13
N ILE A 196 14.26 -24.62 3.73
CA ILE A 196 13.89 -25.47 2.58
C ILE A 196 13.97 -26.92 3.04
#